data_AF-A0A349DBH8-F1
#
_entry.id   AF-A0A349DBH8-F1
#
_cell.length_a   1.000
_cell.length_b   1.000
_cell.length_c   1.000
_cell.angle_alpha   90.00
_cell.angle_beta   90.00
_cell.angle_gamma   90.00
#
_symmetry.space_group_name_H-M   'P 1'
#
loop_
_entity.id
_entity.type
_entity.pdbx_description
1 polymer ?
#
loop_
_entity_poly.entity_id
_entity_poly.type
_entity_poly.pdbx_seq_one_letter_code
_entity_poly.pdbx_strand_id
1 'polypeptide(L)'
;MSEKNCIDKCQIKNMSAQESCGEVREIADENGRFRTTAYSVFSGIDLVYNDAHISKVENLKPTGGNVIEINHCREGRMECHYRDEFCYVAPGDLVIGRAGEKSDTICFPLNHYHGITVRIDIKKAPACLSCFLEDVNVRPQAIAEKFCGTDSFFIARSNPSVEHIFSELYSVPEEIKKGYFKIKVLELLLFLSVLNTEKDGLKNEVYSRPQVELAKSVSEYLVENMDHRVTLEQLSEHFHISGTQIKNVFKGVYGVSLYAYTRALKM
;
A
#
# COMPACT_ATOMS: atom_id res chain seq x y z
N MET A 1 -46.57 3.04 21.65
CA MET A 1 -46.70 2.58 20.25
C MET A 1 -46.17 3.70 19.37
N SER A 2 -45.02 3.65 18.72
CA SER A 2 -44.08 2.58 18.39
C SER A 2 -42.67 3.16 18.40
N GLU A 3 -41.73 2.41 18.95
CA GLU A 3 -40.27 2.53 18.74
C GLU A 3 -39.91 2.24 17.27
N LYS A 4 -38.79 2.80 16.80
CA LYS A 4 -37.79 2.21 15.87
C LYS A 4 -36.46 2.98 16.06
N ASN A 5 -35.64 2.56 17.04
CA ASN A 5 -34.34 1.85 16.93
C ASN A 5 -33.35 2.42 15.89
N CYS A 6 -32.26 3.08 16.31
CA CYS A 6 -30.95 2.59 16.80
C CYS A 6 -30.02 2.10 15.67
N ILE A 7 -29.06 2.92 15.22
CA ILE A 7 -27.62 2.88 15.56
C ILE A 7 -26.94 1.57 15.10
N ASP A 8 -26.29 1.60 13.93
CA ASP A 8 -25.19 0.69 13.62
C ASP A 8 -23.87 1.45 13.70
N LYS A 9 -23.18 1.21 14.83
CA LYS A 9 -21.83 1.68 15.14
C LYS A 9 -20.83 0.76 14.47
N CYS A 10 -19.98 1.31 13.59
CA CYS A 10 -18.68 0.74 13.29
C CYS A 10 -17.89 0.66 14.61
N GLN A 11 -17.76 -0.53 15.19
CA GLN A 11 -17.09 -0.73 16.48
C GLN A 11 -15.58 -0.82 16.28
N ILE A 12 -14.90 0.33 16.36
CA ILE A 12 -13.44 0.38 16.52
C ILE A 12 -13.12 -0.18 17.91
N LYS A 13 -12.67 -1.44 17.99
CA LYS A 13 -12.12 -2.00 19.23
C LYS A 13 -10.70 -1.47 19.43
N ASN A 14 -10.58 -0.42 20.25
CA ASN A 14 -9.29 0.00 20.81
C ASN A 14 -8.95 -0.96 21.96
N MET A 15 -8.03 -1.90 21.73
CA MET A 15 -7.43 -2.69 22.81
C MET A 15 -6.18 -1.97 23.32
N SER A 16 -6.25 -1.39 24.51
CA SER A 16 -5.08 -0.88 25.22
C SER A 16 -4.52 -1.94 26.17
N ALA A 17 -3.32 -2.45 25.88
CA ALA A 17 -2.52 -3.19 26.86
C ALA A 17 -1.01 -3.16 26.53
N GLN A 18 -0.23 -2.71 27.52
CA GLN A 18 1.23 -2.76 27.68
C GLN A 18 2.08 -2.00 26.64
N GLU A 19 2.93 -1.09 27.15
CA GLU A 19 3.83 -0.19 26.41
C GLU A 19 4.84 -0.87 25.45
N SER A 20 4.84 -2.21 25.35
CA SER A 20 5.62 -2.99 24.38
C SER A 20 4.83 -3.39 23.12
N CYS A 21 3.50 -3.36 23.16
CA CYS A 21 2.64 -3.77 22.06
C CYS A 21 2.29 -2.53 21.23
N GLY A 22 2.48 -2.58 19.91
CA GLY A 22 2.10 -1.48 19.02
C GLY A 22 0.61 -1.15 19.12
N GLU A 23 0.20 0.03 18.65
CA GLU A 23 -1.22 0.36 18.54
C GLU A 23 -1.85 -0.52 17.46
N VAL A 24 -2.70 -1.46 17.87
CA VAL A 24 -3.41 -2.35 16.96
C VAL A 24 -4.77 -1.75 16.62
N ARG A 25 -5.09 -1.71 15.32
CA ARG A 25 -6.43 -1.42 14.82
C ARG A 25 -6.86 -2.53 13.88
N GLU A 26 -8.13 -2.91 13.96
CA GLU A 26 -8.69 -3.96 13.12
C GLU A 26 -10.05 -3.52 12.60
N ILE A 27 -10.27 -3.75 11.31
CA ILE A 27 -11.53 -3.63 10.61
C ILE A 27 -11.85 -5.03 10.10
N ALA A 28 -12.99 -5.59 10.50
CA ALA A 28 -13.42 -6.91 10.06
C ALA A 28 -14.92 -6.89 9.76
N ASP A 29 -15.30 -7.50 8.65
CA ASP A 29 -16.67 -7.68 8.20
C ASP A 29 -16.85 -9.07 7.53
N GLU A 30 -18.00 -9.30 6.90
CA GLU A 30 -18.26 -10.54 6.15
C GLU A 30 -17.35 -10.73 4.93
N ASN A 31 -16.71 -9.67 4.45
CA ASN A 31 -15.87 -9.65 3.26
C ASN A 31 -14.38 -9.82 3.58
N GLY A 32 -13.99 -9.81 4.86
CA GLY A 32 -12.63 -10.09 5.29
C GLY A 32 -12.16 -9.30 6.51
N ARG A 33 -10.84 -9.20 6.66
CA ARG A 33 -10.19 -8.46 7.74
C ARG A 33 -9.04 -7.61 7.25
N PHE A 34 -8.87 -6.45 7.86
CA PHE A 34 -7.70 -5.60 7.73
C PHE A 34 -7.22 -5.20 9.11
N ARG A 35 -5.99 -5.58 9.42
CA ARG A 35 -5.33 -5.30 10.70
C ARG A 35 -4.10 -4.43 10.44
N THR A 36 -3.98 -3.37 11.23
CA THR A 36 -2.77 -2.56 11.30
C THR A 36 -2.16 -2.64 12.69
N THR A 37 -0.83 -2.64 12.76
CA THR A 37 -0.09 -2.55 14.03
C THR A 37 0.94 -1.44 13.88
N ALA A 38 0.71 -0.32 14.58
CA ALA A 38 1.53 0.88 14.48
C ALA A 38 2.49 1.02 15.67
N TYR A 39 3.73 1.39 15.39
CA TYR A 39 4.77 1.65 16.37
C TYR A 39 5.33 3.05 16.15
N SER A 40 5.27 3.88 17.20
CA SER A 40 5.93 5.19 17.15
C SER A 40 7.44 5.01 17.25
N VAL A 41 8.17 5.48 16.23
CA VAL A 41 9.62 5.30 16.10
C VAL A 41 10.35 6.57 16.54
N PHE A 42 9.93 7.71 16.01
CA PHE A 42 10.36 9.05 16.41
C PHE A 42 9.14 9.97 16.50
N SER A 43 9.32 11.18 17.05
CA SER A 43 8.27 12.20 16.97
C SER A 43 7.84 12.37 15.50
N GLY A 44 6.55 12.20 15.21
CA GLY A 44 6.02 12.32 13.86
C GLY A 44 6.43 11.21 12.87
N ILE A 45 7.08 10.13 13.31
CA ILE A 45 7.44 8.99 12.45
C ILE A 45 6.94 7.69 13.05
N ASP A 46 6.04 7.03 12.33
CA ASP A 46 5.44 5.76 12.73
C ASP A 46 5.77 4.66 11.71
N LEU A 47 6.01 3.45 12.20
CA LEU A 47 6.11 2.24 11.39
C LEU A 47 4.85 1.41 11.59
N VAL A 48 4.17 1.08 10.51
CA VAL A 48 2.87 0.40 10.52
C VAL A 48 2.97 -0.90 9.74
N TYR A 49 2.72 -2.03 10.40
CA TYR A 49 2.46 -3.29 9.70
C TYR A 49 1.02 -3.30 9.21
N ASN A 50 0.83 -3.70 7.95
CA ASN A 50 -0.47 -3.84 7.32
C ASN A 50 -0.69 -5.31 6.96
N ASP A 51 -1.76 -5.89 7.48
CA ASP A 51 -2.21 -7.24 7.20
C ASP A 51 -3.64 -7.18 6.66
N ALA A 52 -3.78 -7.28 5.34
CA ALA A 52 -5.06 -7.27 4.65
C ALA A 52 -5.39 -8.65 4.10
N HIS A 53 -6.59 -9.12 4.46
CA HIS A 53 -7.31 -10.25 3.88
C HIS A 53 -8.73 -9.79 3.53
N ILE A 54 -8.83 -8.71 2.76
CA ILE A 54 -10.07 -8.06 2.33
C ILE A 54 -9.81 -7.35 1.00
N SER A 55 -10.86 -7.07 0.21
CA SER A 55 -10.73 -6.43 -1.11
C SER A 55 -10.50 -4.91 -1.05
N LYS A 56 -11.04 -4.23 -0.04
CA LYS A 56 -10.95 -2.78 0.11
C LYS A 56 -11.22 -2.35 1.55
N VAL A 57 -10.68 -1.19 1.92
CA VAL A 57 -10.95 -0.52 3.20
C VAL A 57 -11.02 0.99 3.02
N GLU A 58 -11.84 1.66 3.84
CA GLU A 58 -11.83 3.11 3.92
C GLU A 58 -10.52 3.60 4.53
N ASN A 59 -9.89 4.56 3.85
CA ASN A 59 -8.65 5.18 4.26
C ASN A 59 -8.96 6.42 5.09
N LEU A 60 -8.63 6.37 6.38
CA LEU A 60 -8.69 7.55 7.24
C LEU A 60 -7.51 8.48 6.89
N LYS A 61 -7.79 9.47 6.03
CA LYS A 61 -6.79 10.47 5.67
C LYS A 61 -6.29 11.22 6.90
N PRO A 62 -4.97 11.40 7.05
CA PRO A 62 -4.43 12.22 8.12
C PRO A 62 -4.85 13.68 7.91
N THR A 63 -5.35 14.30 8.97
CA THR A 63 -5.71 15.71 9.00
C THR A 63 -4.43 16.56 8.86
N GLY A 64 -4.34 17.39 7.82
CA GLY A 64 -3.30 18.41 7.72
C GLY A 64 -2.25 18.26 6.62
N GLY A 65 -2.41 17.36 5.65
CA GLY A 65 -1.75 17.38 4.32
C GLY A 65 -0.21 17.25 4.28
N ASN A 66 0.48 17.27 5.42
CA ASN A 66 1.95 17.26 5.53
C ASN A 66 2.49 15.88 5.87
N VAL A 67 1.77 14.82 5.47
CA VAL A 67 2.15 13.44 5.76
C VAL A 67 2.57 12.75 4.47
N ILE A 68 3.77 12.17 4.47
CA ILE A 68 4.21 11.23 3.44
C ILE A 68 4.13 9.80 3.97
N GLU A 69 3.84 8.87 3.07
CA GLU A 69 3.84 7.43 3.35
C GLU A 69 4.83 6.74 2.41
N ILE A 70 5.72 5.95 3.00
CA ILE A 70 6.62 5.04 2.30
C ILE A 70 6.07 3.63 2.51
N ASN A 71 5.52 3.01 1.47
CA ASN A 71 4.88 1.70 1.54
C ASN A 71 5.76 0.66 0.84
N HIS A 72 6.01 -0.45 1.51
CA HIS A 72 6.67 -1.63 0.96
C HIS A 72 5.71 -2.82 0.98
N CYS A 73 5.65 -3.55 -0.12
CA CYS A 73 4.83 -4.74 -0.27
C CYS A 73 5.70 -5.99 -0.12
N ARG A 74 5.35 -6.88 0.81
CA ARG A 74 5.99 -8.20 0.95
C ARG A 74 5.23 -9.26 0.18
N GLU A 75 3.91 -9.29 0.33
CA GLU A 75 3.03 -10.28 -0.26
C GLU A 75 1.73 -9.63 -0.73
N GLY A 76 1.10 -10.20 -1.75
CA GLY A 76 -0.15 -9.70 -2.30
C GLY A 76 0.03 -8.49 -3.22
N ARG A 77 -0.96 -7.59 -3.22
CA ARG A 77 -0.97 -6.41 -4.11
C ARG A 77 -1.83 -5.30 -3.55
N MET A 78 -1.33 -4.06 -3.60
CA MET A 78 -2.08 -2.87 -3.20
C MET A 78 -2.27 -1.92 -4.40
N GLU A 79 -3.49 -1.46 -4.62
CA GLU A 79 -3.81 -0.36 -5.51
C GLU A 79 -3.54 0.97 -4.80
N CYS A 80 -2.77 1.84 -5.43
CA CYS A 80 -2.55 3.21 -5.01
C CYS A 80 -3.13 4.14 -6.06
N HIS A 81 -4.07 4.98 -5.64
CA HIS A 81 -4.71 5.96 -6.50
C HIS A 81 -4.32 7.36 -6.05
N TYR A 82 -3.61 8.07 -6.91
CA TYR A 82 -3.16 9.44 -6.71
C TYR A 82 -3.74 10.31 -7.84
N ARG A 83 -4.62 11.25 -7.48
CA ARG A 83 -5.35 12.10 -8.45
C ARG A 83 -6.19 11.30 -9.44
N ASP A 84 -5.76 11.16 -10.70
CA ASP A 84 -6.46 10.41 -11.78
C ASP A 84 -5.66 9.16 -12.21
N GLU A 85 -4.57 8.88 -11.51
CA GLU A 85 -3.58 7.87 -11.89
C GLU A 85 -3.56 6.72 -10.88
N PHE A 86 -3.60 5.49 -11.41
CA PHE A 86 -3.56 4.27 -10.61
C PHE A 86 -2.22 3.58 -10.78
N CYS A 87 -1.52 3.32 -9.69
CA CYS A 87 -0.36 2.45 -9.66
C CYS A 87 -0.61 1.26 -8.72
N TYR A 88 0.11 0.18 -8.93
CA TYR A 88 -0.06 -1.05 -8.17
C TYR A 88 1.26 -1.48 -7.56
N VAL A 89 1.28 -1.73 -6.25
CA VAL A 89 2.46 -2.11 -5.49
C VAL A 89 2.52 -3.63 -5.40
N ALA A 90 3.53 -4.23 -6.03
CA ALA A 90 3.79 -5.67 -6.05
C ALA A 90 4.87 -6.05 -5.01
N PRO A 91 5.05 -7.34 -4.70
CA PRO A 91 6.12 -7.79 -3.80
C PRO A 91 7.50 -7.22 -4.16
N GLY A 92 8.18 -6.65 -3.17
CA GLY A 92 9.49 -5.98 -3.28
C GLY A 92 9.43 -4.54 -3.79
N ASP A 93 8.25 -4.03 -4.17
CA ASP A 93 8.10 -2.64 -4.59
C ASP A 93 8.03 -1.71 -3.37
N LEU A 94 8.54 -0.49 -3.57
CA LEU A 94 8.39 0.62 -2.66
C LEU A 94 7.72 1.80 -3.35
N VAL A 95 6.67 2.35 -2.74
CA VAL A 95 5.99 3.56 -3.21
C VAL A 95 6.04 4.65 -2.13
N ILE A 96 6.38 5.87 -2.54
CA ILE A 96 6.40 7.06 -1.70
C ILE A 96 5.38 8.04 -2.25
N GLY A 97 4.45 8.51 -1.42
CA GLY A 97 3.48 9.51 -1.85
C GLY A 97 2.91 10.32 -0.70
N ARG A 98 2.24 11.43 -1.02
CA ARG A 98 1.53 12.23 -0.01
C ARG A 98 0.22 11.55 0.38
N ALA A 99 0.03 11.35 1.68
CA ALA A 99 -1.19 10.73 2.20
C ALA A 99 -2.46 11.54 1.88
N GLY A 100 -2.34 12.88 1.82
CA GLY A 100 -3.46 13.76 1.48
C GLY A 100 -3.92 13.68 0.02
N GLU A 101 -3.03 13.25 -0.90
CA GLU A 101 -3.34 13.12 -2.34
C GLU A 101 -3.81 11.71 -2.72
N LYS A 102 -3.67 10.74 -1.80
CA LYS A 102 -4.10 9.36 -1.97
C LYS A 102 -5.63 9.26 -1.87
N SER A 103 -6.23 8.26 -2.51
CA SER A 103 -7.67 8.02 -2.41
C SER A 103 -8.14 7.72 -0.97
N ASP A 104 -9.42 8.02 -0.71
CA ASP A 104 -10.14 7.68 0.52
C ASP A 104 -10.44 6.18 0.64
N THR A 105 -10.07 5.38 -0.36
CA THR A 105 -10.21 3.93 -0.33
C THR A 105 -8.88 3.29 -0.70
N ILE A 106 -8.46 2.28 0.07
CA ILE A 106 -7.34 1.40 -0.29
C ILE A 106 -7.94 0.12 -0.85
N CYS A 107 -7.52 -0.30 -2.05
CA CYS A 107 -7.97 -1.55 -2.65
C CYS A 107 -6.81 -2.57 -2.68
N PHE A 108 -7.15 -3.84 -2.49
CA PHE A 108 -6.24 -4.98 -2.55
C PHE A 108 -6.77 -5.94 -3.63
N PRO A 109 -6.30 -5.85 -4.89
CA PRO A 109 -6.88 -6.59 -6.02
C PRO A 109 -6.92 -8.12 -5.84
N LEU A 110 -6.04 -8.66 -4.98
CA LEU A 110 -5.94 -10.10 -4.70
C LEU A 110 -6.61 -10.50 -3.37
N ASN A 111 -7.39 -9.61 -2.75
CA ASN A 111 -7.95 -9.76 -1.40
C ASN A 111 -6.89 -10.07 -0.34
N HIS A 112 -5.64 -9.71 -0.64
CA HIS A 112 -4.48 -10.07 0.16
C HIS A 112 -3.38 -9.04 -0.03
N TYR A 113 -2.85 -8.53 1.08
CA TYR A 113 -1.69 -7.64 1.10
C TYR A 113 -1.03 -7.65 2.47
N HIS A 114 0.25 -8.02 2.50
CA HIS A 114 1.11 -7.87 3.68
C HIS A 114 2.22 -6.88 3.35
N GLY A 115 2.32 -5.82 4.14
CA GLY A 115 3.26 -4.72 3.86
C GLY A 115 3.60 -3.88 5.08
N ILE A 116 4.60 -3.02 4.93
CA ILE A 116 4.98 -2.04 5.95
C ILE A 116 4.82 -0.65 5.37
N THR A 117 4.24 0.25 6.17
CA THR A 117 4.18 1.68 5.88
C THR A 117 5.02 2.44 6.89
N VAL A 118 5.99 3.22 6.44
CA VAL A 118 6.63 4.25 7.25
C VAL A 118 5.90 5.56 6.98
N ARG A 119 5.20 6.06 7.99
CA ARG A 119 4.42 7.30 7.94
C ARG A 119 5.21 8.43 8.60
N ILE A 120 5.32 9.55 7.90
CA ILE A 120 6.10 10.70 8.37
C ILE A 120 5.24 11.96 8.32
N ASP A 121 4.85 12.47 9.48
CA ASP A 121 4.27 13.80 9.67
C ASP A 121 5.40 14.83 9.68
N ILE A 122 5.59 15.52 8.55
CA ILE A 122 6.71 16.41 8.31
C ILE A 122 6.77 17.57 9.31
N LYS A 123 5.62 17.98 9.88
CA LYS A 123 5.57 19.06 10.88
C LYS A 123 6.02 18.60 12.26
N LYS A 124 5.84 17.32 12.59
CA LYS A 124 6.23 16.74 13.89
C LYS A 124 7.57 16.02 13.86
N ALA A 125 8.01 15.63 12.66
CA ALA A 125 9.27 14.97 12.45
C ALA A 125 10.45 15.87 12.83
N PRO A 126 11.55 15.31 13.36
CA PRO A 126 12.78 16.08 13.58
C PRO A 126 13.21 16.76 12.28
N ALA A 127 13.57 18.05 12.38
CA ALA A 127 13.97 18.84 11.20
C ALA A 127 15.19 18.24 10.48
N CYS A 128 16.07 17.58 11.24
CA CYS A 128 17.20 16.82 10.75
C CYS A 128 17.44 15.61 11.66
N LEU A 129 17.91 14.52 11.05
CA LEU A 129 18.33 13.33 11.79
C LEU A 129 19.76 13.44 12.36
N SER A 130 20.49 14.52 12.03
CA SER A 130 21.83 14.79 12.57
C SER A 130 21.83 15.00 14.09
N CYS A 131 20.68 15.33 14.68
CA CYS A 131 20.48 15.38 16.12
C CYS A 131 20.62 14.00 16.79
N PHE A 132 20.49 12.90 16.04
CA PHE A 132 20.67 11.54 16.54
C PHE A 132 22.04 10.94 16.17
N LEU A 133 22.54 11.26 14.97
CA LEU A 133 23.80 10.76 14.41
C LEU A 133 24.41 11.86 13.52
N GLU A 134 25.53 12.44 13.93
CA GLU A 134 26.12 13.66 13.32
C GLU A 134 26.30 13.57 11.79
N ASP A 135 26.64 12.39 11.27
CA ASP A 135 26.85 12.14 9.83
C ASP A 135 25.56 11.86 9.03
N VAL A 136 24.41 11.73 9.69
CA VAL A 136 23.12 11.45 9.05
C VAL A 136 22.37 12.76 8.80
N ASN A 137 22.83 13.51 7.80
CA ASN A 137 22.20 14.77 7.37
C ASN A 137 20.96 14.54 6.49
N VAL A 138 19.98 13.81 7.02
CA VAL A 138 18.72 13.54 6.33
C VAL A 138 17.61 14.41 6.90
N ARG A 139 16.89 15.10 6.02
CA ARG A 139 15.75 15.96 6.37
C ARG A 139 14.47 15.36 5.81
N PRO A 140 13.47 15.03 6.64
CA PRO A 140 12.19 14.51 6.17
C PRO A 140 11.52 15.37 5.08
N GLN A 141 11.60 16.70 5.22
CA GLN A 141 11.11 17.66 4.22
C GLN A 141 11.80 17.46 2.85
N ALA A 142 13.12 17.27 2.82
CA ALA A 142 13.86 17.09 1.58
C ALA A 142 13.51 15.76 0.88
N ILE A 143 13.22 14.71 1.66
CA ILE A 143 12.69 13.44 1.12
C ILE A 143 11.31 13.68 0.48
N ALA A 144 10.41 14.37 1.19
CA ALA A 144 9.09 14.69 0.65
C ALA A 144 9.16 15.51 -0.66
N GLU A 145 10.05 16.49 -0.75
CA GLU A 145 10.26 17.30 -1.95
C GLU A 145 10.86 16.48 -3.10
N LYS A 146 11.85 15.63 -2.82
CA LYS A 146 12.52 14.79 -3.81
C LYS A 146 11.59 13.79 -4.49
N PHE A 147 10.71 13.15 -3.72
CA PHE A 147 9.86 12.05 -4.21
C PHE A 147 8.43 12.46 -4.53
N CYS A 148 7.93 13.54 -3.93
CA CYS A 148 6.55 14.00 -4.12
C CYS A 148 6.48 15.43 -4.67
N GLY A 149 7.58 16.06 -5.11
CA GLY A 149 7.62 17.47 -5.50
C GLY A 149 6.60 17.84 -6.59
N THR A 150 6.96 17.61 -7.86
CA THR A 150 6.10 17.86 -9.02
C THR A 150 5.13 16.70 -9.27
N ASP A 151 5.60 15.48 -9.03
CA ASP A 151 4.82 14.25 -9.17
C ASP A 151 4.07 13.92 -7.88
N SER A 152 2.90 13.29 -7.98
CA SER A 152 2.08 12.94 -6.80
C SER A 152 2.69 11.80 -5.95
N PHE A 153 3.52 10.95 -6.58
CA PHE A 153 4.19 9.82 -5.95
C PHE A 153 5.43 9.36 -6.75
N PHE A 154 6.25 8.52 -6.11
CA PHE A 154 7.40 7.82 -6.70
C PHE A 154 7.28 6.32 -6.43
N ILE A 155 7.71 5.48 -7.39
CA ILE A 155 7.76 4.03 -7.22
C ILE A 155 9.11 3.45 -7.65
N ALA A 156 9.73 2.68 -6.76
CA ALA A 156 10.90 1.85 -7.03
C ALA A 156 10.45 0.38 -7.13
N ARG A 157 10.80 -0.29 -8.23
CA ARG A 157 10.38 -1.67 -8.49
C ARG A 157 11.44 -2.66 -8.05
N SER A 158 11.05 -3.60 -7.18
CA SER A 158 11.90 -4.71 -6.68
C SER A 158 13.37 -4.33 -6.46
N ASN A 159 13.62 -3.17 -5.83
CA ASN A 159 14.98 -2.67 -5.65
C ASN A 159 15.69 -3.52 -4.59
N PRO A 160 16.86 -4.13 -4.88
CA PRO A 160 17.51 -5.05 -3.95
C PRO A 160 17.84 -4.44 -2.58
N SER A 161 18.20 -3.15 -2.54
CA SER A 161 18.48 -2.45 -1.28
C SER A 161 17.21 -2.21 -0.47
N VAL A 162 16.09 -1.92 -1.14
CA VAL A 162 14.78 -1.81 -0.49
C VAL A 162 14.39 -3.16 0.11
N GLU A 163 14.45 -4.24 -0.68
CA GLU A 163 14.12 -5.59 -0.23
C GLU A 163 14.96 -5.99 0.99
N HIS A 164 16.27 -5.69 0.96
CA HIS A 164 17.15 -5.95 2.09
C HIS A 164 16.71 -5.23 3.37
N ILE A 165 16.45 -3.91 3.30
CA ILE A 165 16.03 -3.11 4.45
C ILE A 165 14.71 -3.64 5.04
N PHE A 166 13.72 -3.93 4.19
CA PHE A 166 12.39 -4.33 4.65
C PHE A 166 12.29 -5.81 5.06
N SER A 167 13.03 -6.72 4.43
CA SER A 167 13.01 -8.15 4.77
C SER A 167 13.31 -8.39 6.26
N GLU A 168 14.25 -7.64 6.82
CA GLU A 168 14.61 -7.72 8.24
C GLU A 168 13.52 -7.13 9.15
N LEU A 169 12.76 -6.13 8.69
CA LEU A 169 11.65 -5.55 9.44
C LEU A 169 10.48 -6.53 9.63
N TYR A 170 10.34 -7.58 8.81
CA TYR A 170 9.27 -8.56 8.95
C TYR A 170 9.54 -9.66 9.99
N SER A 171 10.77 -9.75 10.53
CA SER A 171 11.19 -10.85 11.42
C SER A 171 11.87 -10.36 12.70
N VAL A 172 11.60 -9.13 13.12
CA VAL A 172 12.24 -8.50 14.28
C VAL A 172 11.79 -9.14 15.60
N PRO A 173 12.72 -9.63 16.46
CA PRO A 173 12.39 -10.11 17.79
C PRO A 173 11.76 -9.03 18.68
N GLU A 174 10.78 -9.39 19.50
CA GLU A 174 10.04 -8.44 20.34
C GLU A 174 10.94 -7.68 21.32
N GLU A 175 12.01 -8.32 21.80
CA GLU A 175 12.94 -7.79 22.80
C GLU A 175 13.69 -6.55 22.31
N ILE A 176 13.98 -6.48 21.01
CA ILE A 176 14.78 -5.40 20.39
C ILE A 176 13.96 -4.48 19.49
N LYS A 177 12.67 -4.80 19.30
CA LYS A 177 11.82 -4.23 18.26
C LYS A 177 11.85 -2.70 18.19
N LYS A 178 11.71 -2.03 19.34
CA LYS A 178 11.74 -0.56 19.43
C LYS A 178 13.06 0.06 18.94
N GLY A 179 14.19 -0.52 19.34
CA GLY A 179 15.51 -0.04 18.93
C GLY A 179 15.78 -0.36 17.46
N TYR A 180 15.40 -1.56 17.02
CA TYR A 180 15.57 -2.01 15.65
C TYR A 180 14.83 -1.13 14.65
N PHE A 181 13.59 -0.74 14.95
CA PHE A 181 12.81 0.15 14.09
C PHE A 181 13.47 1.51 13.91
N LYS A 182 14.07 2.07 14.96
CA LYS A 182 14.81 3.34 14.85
C LYS A 182 15.98 3.21 13.88
N ILE A 183 16.77 2.14 14.01
CA ILE A 183 17.92 1.87 13.12
C ILE A 183 17.45 1.72 11.68
N LYS A 184 16.41 0.90 11.44
CA LYS A 184 15.90 0.64 10.10
C LYS A 184 15.21 1.82 9.43
N VAL A 185 14.51 2.64 10.20
CA VAL A 185 13.96 3.89 9.68
C VAL A 185 15.07 4.87 9.33
N LEU A 186 16.14 4.97 10.13
CA LEU A 186 17.30 5.80 9.81
C LEU A 186 18.02 5.30 8.54
N GLU A 187 18.25 3.99 8.44
CA GLU A 187 18.83 3.34 7.26
C GLU A 187 18.01 3.60 6.00
N LEU A 188 16.68 3.41 6.08
CA LEU A 188 15.75 3.71 4.99
C LEU A 188 15.85 5.17 4.56
N LEU A 189 15.79 6.11 5.50
CA LEU A 189 15.83 7.53 5.21
C LEU A 189 17.18 7.96 4.60
N LEU A 190 18.28 7.38 5.07
CA LEU A 190 19.61 7.60 4.50
C LEU A 190 19.71 7.03 3.08
N PHE A 191 19.23 5.82 2.84
CA PHE A 191 19.16 5.23 1.51
C PHE A 191 18.34 6.08 0.54
N LEU A 192 17.16 6.53 0.95
CA LEU A 192 16.29 7.39 0.14
C LEU A 192 16.96 8.74 -0.20
N SER A 193 17.84 9.25 0.67
CA SER A 193 18.59 10.48 0.39
C SER A 193 19.51 10.36 -0.83
N VAL A 194 20.08 9.17 -1.08
CA VAL A 194 21.01 8.91 -2.20
C VAL A 194 20.37 8.22 -3.41
N LEU A 195 19.17 7.66 -3.26
CA LEU A 195 18.44 6.99 -4.36
C LEU A 195 18.24 7.91 -5.57
N ASN A 196 18.48 7.44 -6.79
CA ASN A 196 18.37 8.29 -7.98
C ASN A 196 16.98 8.13 -8.62
N THR A 197 16.14 9.16 -8.52
CA THR A 197 14.76 9.11 -9.01
C THR A 197 14.64 8.98 -10.54
N GLU A 198 15.64 9.41 -11.31
CA GLU A 198 15.64 9.32 -12.78
C GLU A 198 16.04 7.94 -13.28
N LYS A 199 16.97 7.27 -12.57
CA LYS A 199 17.48 5.94 -12.95
C LYS A 199 16.66 4.81 -12.35
N ASP A 200 16.18 4.99 -11.12
CA ASP A 200 15.53 3.96 -10.32
C ASP A 200 13.99 4.10 -10.31
N GLY A 201 13.47 5.22 -10.81
CA GLY A 201 12.03 5.49 -10.91
C GLY A 201 11.42 4.98 -12.21
N LEU A 202 10.45 4.07 -12.12
CA LEU A 202 9.66 3.65 -13.27
C LEU A 202 8.31 4.38 -13.26
N LYS A 203 8.20 5.44 -14.07
CA LYS A 203 6.91 6.12 -14.33
C LYS A 203 5.92 5.28 -15.15
N ASN A 204 6.35 4.13 -15.68
CA ASN A 204 5.72 3.52 -16.86
C ASN A 204 4.58 2.51 -16.60
N GLU A 205 4.18 2.25 -15.35
CA GLU A 205 3.07 1.34 -15.06
C GLU A 205 1.98 2.04 -14.24
N VAL A 206 1.51 3.16 -14.80
CA VAL A 206 0.31 3.84 -14.35
C VAL A 206 -0.85 3.45 -15.27
N TYR A 207 -2.02 3.26 -14.70
CA TYR A 207 -3.25 2.92 -15.40
C TYR A 207 -4.24 4.05 -15.26
N SER A 208 -4.96 4.33 -16.34
CA SER A 208 -6.09 5.25 -16.32
C SER A 208 -7.33 4.59 -15.70
N ARG A 209 -8.27 5.41 -15.23
CA ARG A 209 -9.53 4.90 -14.66
C ARG A 209 -10.26 3.90 -15.58
N PRO A 210 -10.44 4.15 -16.90
CA PRO A 210 -11.09 3.18 -17.78
C PRO A 210 -10.35 1.84 -17.90
N GLN A 211 -9.01 1.85 -17.81
CA GLN A 211 -8.23 0.61 -17.81
C GLN A 211 -8.47 -0.18 -16.53
N VAL A 212 -8.46 0.49 -15.37
CA VAL A 212 -8.72 -0.15 -14.09
C VAL A 212 -10.15 -0.70 -14.02
N GLU A 213 -11.14 0.07 -14.48
CA GLU A 213 -12.54 -0.36 -14.57
C GLU A 213 -12.68 -1.58 -15.49
N LEU A 214 -12.04 -1.59 -16.66
CA LEU A 214 -12.02 -2.75 -17.55
C LEU A 214 -11.47 -4.00 -16.85
N ALA A 215 -10.33 -3.89 -16.15
CA ALA A 215 -9.76 -5.04 -15.44
C ALA A 215 -10.71 -5.58 -14.36
N LYS A 216 -11.32 -4.68 -13.58
CA LYS A 216 -12.27 -5.03 -12.51
C LYS A 216 -13.52 -5.71 -13.08
N SER A 217 -14.10 -5.17 -14.15
CA SER A 217 -15.25 -5.79 -14.82
C SER A 217 -14.91 -7.15 -15.44
N VAL A 218 -13.72 -7.33 -16.00
CA VAL A 218 -13.25 -8.65 -16.48
C VAL A 218 -13.14 -9.64 -15.31
N SER A 219 -12.65 -9.21 -14.14
CA SER A 219 -12.61 -10.06 -12.95
C SER A 219 -14.01 -10.44 -12.46
N GLU A 220 -14.92 -9.47 -12.37
CA GLU A 220 -16.32 -9.71 -11.99
C GLU A 220 -16.97 -10.74 -12.92
N TYR A 221 -16.81 -10.54 -14.24
CA TYR A 221 -17.30 -11.49 -15.24
C TYR A 221 -16.73 -12.90 -15.03
N LEU A 222 -15.43 -13.03 -14.74
CA LEU A 222 -14.82 -14.34 -14.48
C LEU A 222 -15.37 -15.01 -13.21
N VAL A 223 -15.66 -14.24 -12.16
CA VAL A 223 -16.23 -14.74 -10.90
C VAL A 223 -17.69 -15.17 -11.10
N GLU A 224 -18.47 -14.41 -11.86
CA GLU A 224 -19.87 -14.76 -12.17
C GLU A 224 -19.99 -15.98 -13.10
N ASN A 225 -18.94 -16.30 -13.84
CA ASN A 225 -18.92 -17.37 -14.85
C ASN A 225 -17.94 -18.51 -14.52
N MET A 226 -17.71 -18.78 -13.22
CA MET A 226 -16.77 -19.82 -12.78
C MET A 226 -17.16 -21.25 -13.21
N ASP A 227 -18.45 -21.50 -13.42
CA ASP A 227 -19.00 -22.82 -13.76
C ASP A 227 -18.60 -23.31 -15.16
N HIS A 228 -18.12 -22.42 -16.02
CA HIS A 228 -17.67 -22.78 -17.37
C HIS A 228 -16.30 -22.18 -17.67
N ARG A 229 -15.74 -22.58 -18.82
CA ARG A 229 -14.48 -22.05 -19.31
C ARG A 229 -14.77 -20.78 -20.11
N VAL A 230 -14.40 -19.64 -19.55
CA VAL A 230 -14.39 -18.35 -20.27
C VAL A 230 -13.13 -18.27 -21.13
N THR A 231 -13.32 -18.01 -22.42
CA THR A 231 -12.23 -17.83 -23.40
C THR A 231 -11.90 -16.35 -23.60
N LEU A 232 -10.73 -16.07 -24.17
CA LEU A 232 -10.34 -14.68 -24.43
C LEU A 232 -11.20 -14.06 -25.54
N GLU A 233 -11.63 -14.88 -26.49
CA GLU A 233 -12.51 -14.51 -27.60
C GLU A 233 -13.86 -14.03 -27.05
N GLN A 234 -14.46 -14.79 -26.13
CA GLN A 234 -15.71 -14.39 -25.44
C GLN A 234 -15.56 -13.08 -24.68
N LEU A 235 -14.45 -12.89 -23.95
CA LEU A 235 -14.19 -11.61 -23.27
C LEU A 235 -14.02 -10.47 -24.28
N SER A 236 -13.36 -10.71 -25.40
CA SER A 236 -13.14 -9.68 -26.42
C SER A 236 -14.45 -9.25 -27.07
N GLU A 237 -15.33 -10.22 -27.36
CA GLU A 237 -16.68 -9.97 -27.89
C GLU A 237 -17.55 -9.23 -26.87
N HIS A 238 -17.53 -9.65 -25.60
CA HIS A 238 -18.37 -9.07 -24.54
C HIS A 238 -17.96 -7.63 -24.19
N PHE A 239 -16.66 -7.37 -24.03
CA PHE A 239 -16.16 -6.05 -23.65
C PHE A 239 -15.91 -5.14 -24.86
N HIS A 240 -16.02 -5.65 -26.09
CA HIS A 240 -15.67 -4.93 -27.32
C HIS A 240 -14.22 -4.38 -27.31
N ILE A 241 -13.30 -5.13 -26.69
CA ILE A 241 -11.87 -4.79 -26.57
C ILE A 241 -11.03 -5.95 -27.09
N SER A 242 -9.88 -5.66 -27.69
CA SER A 242 -8.98 -6.73 -28.13
C SER A 242 -8.49 -7.60 -26.97
N GLY A 243 -8.40 -8.91 -27.19
CA GLY A 243 -7.89 -9.84 -26.19
C GLY A 243 -6.48 -9.51 -25.69
N THR A 244 -5.64 -8.91 -26.54
CA THR A 244 -4.31 -8.42 -26.15
C THR A 244 -4.40 -7.29 -25.13
N GLN A 245 -5.28 -6.32 -25.35
CA GLN A 245 -5.49 -5.22 -24.42
C GLN A 245 -6.08 -5.70 -23.09
N ILE A 246 -7.05 -6.62 -23.12
CA ILE A 246 -7.59 -7.25 -21.91
C ILE A 246 -6.48 -7.93 -21.12
N LYS A 247 -5.65 -8.77 -21.76
CA LYS A 247 -4.53 -9.46 -21.10
C LYS A 247 -3.55 -8.48 -20.46
N ASN A 248 -3.17 -7.42 -21.17
CA ASN A 248 -2.18 -6.46 -20.71
C ASN A 248 -2.68 -5.65 -19.51
N VAL A 249 -3.90 -5.12 -19.62
CA VAL A 249 -4.54 -4.33 -18.56
C VAL A 249 -4.83 -5.20 -17.33
N PHE A 250 -5.33 -6.43 -17.54
CA PHE A 250 -5.59 -7.37 -16.45
C PHE A 250 -4.31 -7.74 -15.69
N LYS A 251 -3.24 -8.08 -16.42
CA LYS A 251 -1.94 -8.38 -15.80
C LYS A 251 -1.39 -7.17 -15.05
N GLY A 252 -1.61 -5.97 -15.59
CA GLY A 252 -1.22 -4.73 -14.95
C GLY A 252 -1.93 -4.48 -13.61
N VAL A 253 -3.24 -4.72 -13.55
CA VAL A 253 -4.05 -4.48 -12.34
C VAL A 253 -3.88 -5.61 -11.31
N TYR A 254 -3.92 -6.87 -11.72
CA TYR A 254 -3.89 -8.02 -10.82
C TYR A 254 -2.50 -8.61 -10.59
N GLY A 255 -1.48 -8.20 -11.37
CA GLY A 255 -0.11 -8.69 -11.25
C GLY A 255 0.13 -10.10 -11.79
N VAL A 256 -0.94 -10.83 -12.13
CA VAL A 256 -0.91 -12.20 -12.66
C VAL A 256 -1.59 -12.25 -14.03
N SER A 257 -1.26 -13.25 -14.84
CA SER A 257 -1.96 -13.44 -16.11
C SER A 257 -3.43 -13.77 -15.86
N LEU A 258 -4.30 -13.36 -16.80
CA LEU A 258 -5.71 -13.71 -16.80
C LEU A 258 -5.93 -15.21 -16.55
N TYR A 259 -5.15 -16.08 -17.21
CA TYR A 259 -5.21 -17.52 -17.03
C TYR A 259 -4.86 -17.97 -15.60
N ALA A 260 -3.77 -17.44 -15.02
CA ALA A 260 -3.37 -17.79 -13.66
C ALA A 260 -4.42 -17.35 -12.63
N TYR A 261 -5.03 -16.17 -12.84
CA TYR A 261 -6.12 -15.67 -12.03
C TYR A 261 -7.37 -16.56 -12.10
N THR A 262 -7.84 -16.89 -13.31
CA THR A 262 -9.00 -17.78 -13.50
C THR A 262 -8.76 -19.16 -12.89
N ARG A 263 -7.52 -19.67 -12.95
CA ARG A 263 -7.17 -20.94 -12.30
C ARG A 263 -7.27 -20.84 -10.77
N ALA A 264 -6.76 -19.76 -10.19
CA ALA A 264 -6.80 -19.54 -8.74
C ALA A 264 -8.24 -19.40 -8.21
N LEU A 265 -9.15 -18.81 -8.98
CA LEU A 265 -10.58 -18.73 -8.62
C LEU A 265 -11.28 -20.09 -8.51
N LYS A 266 -10.77 -21.12 -9.21
CA LYS A 266 -11.40 -22.46 -9.28
C LYS A 266 -10.80 -23.48 -8.31
N MET A 267 -9.81 -23.09 -7.52
CA MET A 267 -9.13 -23.94 -6.53
C MET A 267 -9.69 -23.67 -5.14
#